data_AF-A0A2C6DHU8-F1
#
_entry.id   AF-A0A2C6DHU8-F1
#
_cell.length_a   1.000
_cell.length_b   1.000
_cell.length_c   1.000
_cell.angle_alpha   90.00
_cell.angle_beta   90.00
_cell.angle_gamma   90.00
#
_symmetry.space_group_name_H-M   'P 1'
#
loop_
_entity.id
_entity.type
_entity.pdbx_description
1 polymer ?
#
loop_
_entity_poly.entity_id
_entity_poly.type
_entity_poly.pdbx_seq_one_letter_code
_entity_poly.pdbx_strand_id
1 'polypeptide(L)' 'MEFPNIDKHRAERIKRYCCVRLFSAIEDLKGYGEIQVRHTIFTGESTWYIEVPEDIVGGNNIILFCSWCGSKLPDKPLE' A
#
# COMPACT_ATOMS: atom_id res chain seq x y z
N MET A 1 22.42 9.46 20.32
CA MET A 1 21.92 8.44 19.37
C MET A 1 21.37 9.21 18.19
N GLU A 2 22.18 9.41 17.16
CA GLU A 2 21.76 10.14 15.97
C GLU A 2 21.03 9.16 15.06
N PHE A 3 19.72 9.38 14.88
CA PHE A 3 18.94 8.65 13.88
C PHE A 3 19.45 9.08 12.50
N PRO A 4 19.88 8.14 11.64
CA PRO A 4 20.46 8.49 10.35
C PRO A 4 19.44 9.24 9.51
N ASN A 5 19.94 10.04 8.55
CA ASN A 5 19.23 10.91 7.60
C ASN A 5 18.14 10.22 6.72
N ILE A 6 17.76 9.00 7.07
CA ILE A 6 16.71 8.15 6.49
C ILE A 6 15.30 8.74 6.72
N ASP A 7 15.10 9.59 7.71
CA ASP A 7 13.76 9.71 8.30
C ASP A 7 12.86 10.86 7.80
N LYS A 8 13.39 11.97 7.26
CA LYS A 8 12.49 13.09 6.87
C LYS A 8 11.61 12.75 5.68
N HIS A 9 12.18 12.20 4.61
CA HIS A 9 11.41 11.86 3.42
C HIS A 9 10.41 10.74 3.68
N ARG A 10 10.78 9.76 4.53
CA ARG A 10 9.90 8.68 4.94
C ARG A 10 8.76 9.19 5.84
N ALA A 11 9.07 10.04 6.82
CA ALA A 11 8.09 10.67 7.71
C ALA A 11 7.12 11.63 6.99
N GLU A 12 7.52 12.23 5.87
CA GLU A 12 6.59 12.99 5.03
C GLU A 12 5.73 12.08 4.15
N ARG A 13 6.28 10.97 3.65
CA ARG A 13 5.53 9.99 2.85
C ARG A 13 4.46 9.27 3.67
N ILE A 14 4.73 8.87 4.91
CA ILE A 14 3.74 8.15 5.74
C ILE A 14 2.46 8.96 6.00
N LYS A 15 2.54 10.29 6.12
CA LYS A 15 1.39 11.18 6.32
C LYS A 15 0.38 11.12 5.16
N ARG A 16 0.81 10.63 4.01
CA ARG A 16 0.00 10.49 2.79
C ARG A 16 -0.83 9.21 2.77
N TYR A 17 -0.63 8.33 3.74
CA TYR A 17 -1.34 7.06 3.88
C TYR A 17 -2.23 7.09 5.11
N CYS A 18 -3.31 6.32 5.07
CA CYS A 18 -4.29 6.28 6.16
C CYS A 18 -3.75 5.63 7.44
N CYS A 19 -2.70 4.81 7.35
CA CYS A 19 -2.02 4.25 8.50
C CYS A 19 -0.60 3.78 8.16
N VAL A 20 0.22 3.58 9.20
CA VAL A 20 1.59 3.05 9.07
C VAL A 20 1.63 1.67 8.41
N ARG A 21 0.63 0.81 8.66
CA ARG A 21 0.61 -0.55 8.13
C ARG A 21 0.42 -0.58 6.62
N LEU A 22 -0.47 0.26 6.08
CA LEU A 22 -0.62 0.42 4.63
C LEU A 22 0.66 0.96 4.00
N PHE A 23 1.25 1.99 4.60
CA PHE A 23 2.51 2.55 4.12
C PHE A 23 3.62 1.48 4.07
N SER A 24 3.79 0.71 5.15
CA SER A 24 4.75 -0.39 5.21
C SER A 24 4.47 -1.50 4.19
N ALA A 25 3.20 -1.86 3.96
CA ALA A 25 2.84 -2.87 2.97
C ALA A 25 3.11 -2.45 1.52
N ILE A 26 3.16 -1.13 1.26
CA ILE A 26 3.48 -0.58 -0.06
C ILE A 26 4.99 -0.42 -0.24
N GLU A 27 5.72 -0.02 0.82
CA GLU A 27 7.18 0.13 0.76
C GLU A 27 7.91 -1.21 0.65
N ASP A 28 7.44 -2.24 1.35
CA ASP A 28 8.13 -3.52 1.41
C ASP A 28 7.68 -4.45 0.28
N LEU A 29 8.51 -4.54 -0.78
CA LEU A 29 8.29 -5.45 -1.91
C LEU A 29 8.28 -6.93 -1.48
N LYS A 30 8.80 -7.28 -0.30
CA LYS A 30 8.70 -8.65 0.26
C LYS A 30 7.46 -8.87 1.12
N GLY A 31 6.64 -7.83 1.31
CA GLY A 31 5.33 -7.89 1.93
C GLY A 31 5.41 -7.94 3.45
N TYR A 32 4.74 -6.99 4.10
CA TYR A 32 4.47 -7.12 5.54
C TYR A 32 3.40 -8.19 5.73
N GLY A 33 3.81 -9.40 6.13
CA GLY A 33 2.90 -10.53 6.34
C GLY A 33 2.23 -11.03 5.06
N GLU A 34 2.98 -11.05 3.95
CA GLU A 34 2.60 -11.63 2.64
C GLU A 34 1.48 -10.89 1.86
N ILE A 35 0.84 -9.87 2.44
CA ILE A 35 -0.15 -9.06 1.73
C ILE A 35 0.55 -7.99 0.89
N GLN A 36 0.55 -8.18 -0.42
CA GLN A 36 1.13 -7.25 -1.39
C GLN A 36 0.05 -6.27 -1.88
N VAL A 37 -0.03 -5.08 -1.27
CA VAL A 37 -0.95 -4.04 -1.73
C VAL A 37 -0.32 -3.27 -2.87
N ARG A 38 -1.01 -3.23 -4.01
CA ARG A 38 -0.61 -2.55 -5.22
C ARG A 38 -1.65 -1.55 -5.66
N HIS A 39 -1.20 -0.65 -6.51
CA HIS A 39 -2.04 0.32 -7.18
C HIS A 39 -1.81 0.24 -8.69
N THR A 40 -2.89 0.42 -9.45
CA THR A 40 -2.84 0.54 -10.90
C THR A 40 -3.91 1.50 -11.40
N ILE A 41 -3.84 1.84 -12.67
CA ILE A 41 -4.93 2.51 -13.39
C ILE A 41 -5.64 1.42 -14.20
N PHE A 42 -6.88 1.12 -13.83
CA PHE A 42 -7.75 0.17 -14.53
C PHE A 42 -8.90 0.92 -15.18
N THR A 43 -9.04 0.79 -16.51
CA THR A 43 -10.07 1.49 -17.29
C THR A 43 -10.14 3.01 -17.08
N GLY A 44 -8.99 3.65 -16.79
CA GLY A 44 -8.91 5.08 -16.50
C GLY A 44 -9.16 5.47 -15.03
N GLU A 45 -9.48 4.50 -14.18
CA GLU A 45 -9.73 4.69 -12.76
C GLU A 45 -8.59 4.19 -11.88
N SER A 46 -8.29 4.96 -10.85
CA SER A 46 -7.32 4.62 -9.82
C SER A 46 -7.83 3.45 -8.98
N THR A 47 -7.13 2.31 -9.06
CA THR A 47 -7.58 1.05 -8.46
C THR A 47 -6.51 0.48 -7.54
N TRP A 48 -6.90 0.21 -6.30
CA TRP A 48 -6.08 -0.54 -5.36
C TRP A 48 -6.45 -2.01 -5.40
N TYR A 49 -5.46 -2.88 -5.31
CA TYR A 49 -5.67 -4.32 -5.27
C TYR A 49 -4.64 -5.02 -4.39
N ILE A 50 -5.01 -6.20 -3.91
CA ILE A 50 -4.08 -7.15 -3.31
C ILE A 50 -3.56 -8.02 -4.45
N GLU A 51 -2.25 -7.96 -4.69
CA GLU A 51 -1.53 -8.84 -5.60
C GLU A 51 -1.50 -10.23 -5.00
N VAL A 52 -2.12 -11.18 -5.70
CA VAL A 52 -2.20 -12.59 -5.32
C VAL A 52 -1.36 -13.39 -6.34
N PRO A 53 -0.48 -14.30 -5.90
CA PRO A 53 0.29 -15.17 -6.79
C PRO A 53 -0.59 -15.90 -7.81
N GLU A 54 -0.11 -16.03 -9.06
CA GLU A 54 -0.88 -16.61 -10.18
C GLU A 54 -1.30 -18.06 -9.96
N ASP A 55 -0.59 -18.79 -9.09
CA ASP A 55 -0.89 -20.17 -8.71
C ASP A 55 -2.00 -20.30 -7.65
N ILE A 56 -2.46 -19.18 -7.08
CA ILE A 56 -3.59 -19.14 -6.14
C ILE A 56 -4.87 -18.78 -6.90
N VAL A 57 -5.82 -19.71 -6.93
CA VAL A 57 -7.15 -19.52 -7.53
C VAL A 57 -7.90 -18.44 -6.74
N GLY A 58 -7.98 -17.22 -7.27
CA GLY A 58 -8.64 -16.11 -6.58
C GLY A 58 -8.47 -14.72 -7.20
N GLY A 59 -7.58 -14.53 -8.18
CA GLY A 59 -7.39 -13.25 -8.87
C GLY A 59 -6.91 -12.11 -7.96
N ASN A 60 -6.58 -10.97 -8.58
CA ASN A 60 -6.25 -9.75 -7.83
C ASN A 60 -7.52 -9.21 -7.18
N ASN A 61 -7.49 -9.04 -5.85
CA ASN A 61 -8.64 -8.59 -5.10
C ASN A 61 -8.65 -7.07 -5.03
N ILE A 62 -9.56 -6.42 -5.77
CA ILE A 62 -9.76 -4.97 -5.71
C ILE A 62 -10.22 -4.59 -4.30
N ILE A 63 -9.59 -3.57 -3.72
CA ILE A 63 -9.90 -3.07 -2.38
C ILE A 63 -10.23 -1.58 -2.42
N LEU A 64 -11.22 -1.17 -1.63
CA LEU A 64 -11.62 0.22 -1.47
C LEU A 64 -11.26 0.80 -0.10
N PHE A 65 -11.09 -0.09 0.88
CA PHE A 65 -10.82 0.25 2.28
C PHE A 65 -9.54 -0.43 2.73
N CYS A 66 -8.82 0.23 3.63
CA CYS A 66 -7.59 -0.28 4.20
C CYS A 66 -7.88 -1.47 5.13
N SER A 67 -7.29 -2.63 4.84
CA SER A 67 -7.44 -3.86 5.63
C SER A 67 -6.96 -3.75 7.09
N TRP A 68 -6.23 -2.69 7.43
CA TRP A 68 -5.66 -2.50 8.77
C TRP A 68 -6.37 -1.46 9.63
N CYS A 69 -6.89 -0.36 9.05
CA CYS A 69 -7.53 0.70 9.81
C CYS A 69 -8.97 1.00 9.38
N GLY A 70 -9.48 0.36 8.32
CA GLY A 70 -10.85 0.53 7.83
C GLY A 70 -11.11 1.84 7.08
N SER A 71 -10.17 2.80 7.08
CA SER A 71 -10.30 4.04 6.31
C SER A 71 -10.33 3.78 4.80
N LYS A 72 -11.05 4.63 4.06
CA LYS A 72 -11.03 4.62 2.59
C LYS A 72 -9.60 4.82 2.09
N LEU A 73 -9.20 4.03 1.09
CA LEU A 73 -7.89 4.16 0.47
C LEU A 73 -7.78 5.49 -0.29
N PRO A 74 -6.58 6.10 -0.36
CA PRO A 74 -6.40 7.36 -1.05
C PRO A 74 -6.65 7.20 -2.55
N ASP A 75 -7.19 8.24 -3.21
CA ASP A 75 -7.55 8.18 -4.64
C ASP A 75 -6.34 8.00 -5.58
N LYS A 76 -5.12 8.06 -5.08
CA LYS A 76 -3.89 7.75 -5.82
C LYS A 76 -2.77 7.39 -4.84
N PRO A 77 -1.87 6.45 -5.16
CA PRO A 77 -0.60 6.34 -4.48
C PRO A 77 0.14 7.64 -4.77
N LEU A 78 0.67 8.24 -3.72
CA LEU A 78 1.42 9.47 -3.88
C LEU A 78 2.87 9.05 -4.06
N GLU A 79 3.41 9.29 -5.26
CA GLU A 79 4.83 9.10 -5.64
C GLU A 79 5.79 9.52 -4.53
#